data_AF-A0A3A9H2D9-F1
#
_entry.id   AF-A0A3A9H2D9-F1
#
_cell.length_a   1.000
_cell.length_b   1.000
_cell.length_c   1.000
_cell.angle_alpha   90.00
_cell.angle_beta   90.00
_cell.angle_gamma   90.00
#
_symmetry.space_group_name_H-M   'P 1'
#
loop_
_entity.id
_entity.type
_entity.pdbx_description
1 polymer ?
#
loop_
_entity_poly.entity_id
_entity_poly.type
_entity_poly.pdbx_seq_one_letter_code
_entity_poly.pdbx_strand_id
1 'polypeptide(L)'
;MGKVMFCKKCGWVGGVLFGKKCSFCGTKMETLPEDMKQKYNIFNENWSKLYSELHMLNTADGAKRRIEELLSRENNFIMNEVSSNSLFSIEEYNKQVENNKQGYYETVEYHNKQIGEQQSKNLARIQKENDKQSCIPKCPICGSTNIKKIAMTTRAVKTATFGIVGAVDDAGKTYKCGNCGSKF
;
A
#
# COMPACT_ATOMS: atom_id res chain seq x y z
N MET A 1 1.47 16.77 -21.57
CA MET A 1 2.57 16.70 -20.58
C MET A 1 2.86 18.12 -20.10
N GLY A 2 2.90 18.35 -18.79
CA GLY A 2 3.28 19.66 -18.24
C GLY A 2 4.71 20.01 -18.63
N LYS A 3 4.99 21.31 -18.86
CA LYS A 3 6.36 21.75 -19.14
C LYS A 3 7.16 21.67 -17.84
N VAL A 4 8.31 21.01 -17.89
CA VAL A 4 9.29 21.07 -16.81
C VAL A 4 10.00 22.41 -16.88
N MET A 5 10.11 23.06 -15.73
CA MET A 5 10.70 24.37 -15.58
C MET A 5 11.73 24.34 -14.46
N PHE A 6 12.66 25.30 -14.48
CA PHE A 6 13.62 25.51 -13.40
C PHE A 6 13.67 26.97 -12.97
N CYS A 7 14.13 27.21 -11.74
CA CYS A 7 14.34 28.54 -11.19
C CYS A 7 15.82 28.90 -11.20
N LYS A 8 16.17 30.02 -11.85
CA LYS A 8 17.55 30.53 -11.88
C LYS A 8 18.05 31.07 -10.53
N LYS A 9 17.15 31.40 -9.61
CA LYS A 9 17.49 31.97 -8.30
C LYS A 9 17.79 30.90 -7.25
N CYS A 10 16.86 29.97 -7.05
CA CYS A 10 16.96 28.94 -6.01
C CYS A 10 17.18 27.52 -6.55
N GLY A 11 17.35 27.35 -7.87
CA GLY A 11 17.61 26.05 -8.47
C GLY A 11 16.45 25.05 -8.45
N TRP A 12 15.26 25.42 -7.96
CA TRP A 12 14.10 24.51 -7.98
C TRP A 12 13.78 24.04 -9.41
N VAL A 13 13.61 22.73 -9.61
CA VAL A 13 13.19 22.12 -10.88
C VAL A 13 11.88 21.37 -10.65
N GLY A 14 10.93 21.50 -11.58
CA GLY A 14 9.66 20.79 -11.45
C GLY A 14 8.70 20.99 -12.62
N GLY A 15 7.68 20.13 -12.69
CA GLY A 15 6.57 20.27 -13.62
C GLY A 15 5.63 21.37 -13.18
N VAL A 16 5.31 22.32 -14.07
CA VAL A 16 4.39 23.42 -13.76
C VAL A 16 3.17 23.36 -14.68
N LEU A 17 1.98 23.23 -14.08
CA LEU A 17 0.71 23.24 -14.80
C LEU A 17 0.18 24.67 -15.00
N PHE A 18 0.26 25.51 -13.95
CA PHE A 18 -0.24 26.88 -13.96
C PHE A 18 0.75 27.82 -13.25
N GLY A 19 0.95 29.01 -13.81
CA GLY A 19 1.91 30.00 -13.28
C GLY A 19 3.33 29.80 -13.81
N LYS A 20 4.09 30.90 -13.97
CA LYS A 20 5.50 30.89 -14.36
C LYS A 20 6.40 31.35 -13.20
N LYS A 21 5.95 31.22 -11.96
CA LYS A 21 6.68 31.66 -10.76
C LYS A 21 7.06 30.43 -9.93
N CYS A 22 8.25 30.47 -9.37
CA CYS A 22 8.77 29.43 -8.50
C CYS A 22 7.97 29.39 -7.20
N SER A 23 7.50 28.21 -6.81
CA SER A 23 6.74 28.01 -5.57
C SER A 23 7.54 28.29 -4.30
N PHE A 24 8.87 28.33 -4.40
CA PHE A 24 9.76 28.52 -3.26
C PHE A 24 10.18 29.97 -3.06
N CYS A 25 10.70 30.62 -4.11
CA CYS A 25 11.22 31.99 -4.01
C CYS A 25 10.44 33.03 -4.81
N GLY A 26 9.36 32.64 -5.50
CA GLY A 26 8.50 33.54 -6.29
C GLY A 26 9.11 34.05 -7.60
N THR A 27 10.39 33.73 -7.87
CA THR A 27 11.10 34.18 -9.08
C THR A 27 10.48 33.57 -10.33
N LYS A 28 10.46 34.34 -11.43
CA LYS A 28 10.00 33.83 -12.72
C LYS A 28 10.87 32.64 -13.14
N MET A 29 10.20 31.58 -13.55
CA MET A 29 10.82 30.34 -13.97
C MET A 29 11.08 30.30 -15.46
N GLU A 30 12.04 29.46 -15.83
CA GLU A 30 12.40 29.18 -17.22
C GLU A 30 12.11 27.75 -17.59
N THR A 31 11.82 27.51 -18.87
CA THR A 31 11.60 26.15 -19.35
C THR A 31 12.92 25.40 -19.34
N LEU A 32 12.91 24.18 -18.80
CA LEU A 32 14.06 23.30 -18.86
C LEU A 32 14.17 22.73 -20.28
N PRO A 33 15.25 23.04 -21.03
CA PRO A 33 15.45 22.52 -22.38
C PRO A 33 15.52 20.99 -22.41
N GLU A 34 15.09 20.39 -23.52
CA GLU A 34 14.99 18.92 -23.63
C GLU A 34 16.38 18.25 -23.69
N ASP A 35 17.34 18.88 -24.35
CA ASP A 35 18.75 18.47 -24.38
C ASP A 35 19.36 18.44 -22.97
N MET A 36 19.00 19.41 -22.12
CA MET A 36 19.45 19.44 -20.73
C MET A 36 18.80 18.34 -19.88
N LYS A 37 17.51 18.03 -20.11
CA LYS A 37 16.86 16.87 -19.45
C LYS A 37 17.57 15.57 -19.79
N GLN A 38 17.93 15.39 -21.06
CA GLN A 38 18.64 14.20 -21.53
C GLN A 38 20.07 14.15 -20.96
N LYS A 39 20.82 15.25 -21.05
CA LYS A 39 22.21 15.36 -20.58
C LYS A 39 22.36 15.01 -19.10
N TYR A 40 21.44 15.51 -18.26
CA TYR A 40 21.49 15.31 -16.81
C TYR A 40 20.52 14.23 -16.30
N ASN A 41 19.79 13.57 -17.20
CA ASN A 41 18.80 12.54 -16.89
C ASN A 41 17.70 13.02 -15.89
N ILE A 42 17.23 14.25 -16.07
CA ILE A 42 16.24 14.90 -15.19
C ILE A 42 14.84 14.71 -15.77
N PHE A 43 13.91 14.20 -14.94
CA PHE A 43 12.52 13.89 -15.35
C PHE A 43 12.41 13.00 -16.59
N ASN A 44 13.43 12.15 -16.83
CA ASN A 44 13.44 11.18 -17.92
C ASN A 44 12.53 9.96 -17.62
N GLU A 45 12.23 9.74 -16.34
CA GLU A 45 11.37 8.67 -15.88
C GLU A 45 9.92 9.14 -15.86
N ASN A 46 9.00 8.27 -16.30
CA ASN A 46 7.58 8.52 -16.12
C ASN A 46 7.27 8.61 -14.62
N TRP A 47 6.64 9.70 -14.16
CA TRP A 47 6.23 9.86 -12.75
C TRP A 47 5.48 8.64 -12.22
N SER A 48 4.57 8.04 -13.00
CA SER A 48 3.88 6.80 -12.60
C SER A 48 4.83 5.63 -12.40
N LYS A 49 5.90 5.55 -13.20
CA LYS A 49 6.95 4.54 -13.08
C LYS A 49 7.81 4.80 -11.84
N LEU A 50 8.19 6.05 -11.60
CA LEU A 50 8.95 6.44 -10.42
C LEU A 50 8.17 6.15 -9.13
N TYR A 51 6.90 6.54 -9.07
CA TYR A 51 6.03 6.19 -7.94
C TYR A 51 5.90 4.67 -7.80
N SER A 52 5.72 3.92 -8.89
CA SER A 52 5.69 2.45 -8.81
C SER A 52 7.01 1.84 -8.32
N GLU A 53 8.16 2.40 -8.71
CA GLU A 53 9.49 1.97 -8.23
C GLU A 53 9.64 2.26 -6.74
N LEU A 54 9.26 3.46 -6.28
CA LEU A 54 9.22 3.82 -4.86
C LEU A 54 8.25 2.94 -4.06
N HIS A 55 7.12 2.53 -4.66
CA HIS A 55 6.15 1.62 -4.05
C HIS A 55 6.60 0.15 -4.00
N MET A 56 7.48 -0.30 -4.92
CA MET A 56 8.02 -1.67 -4.95
C MET A 56 9.26 -1.85 -4.07
N LEU A 57 9.87 -0.75 -3.61
CA LEU A 57 10.99 -0.77 -2.68
C LEU A 57 10.45 -1.08 -1.28
N ASN A 58 10.46 -2.37 -0.92
CA ASN A 58 9.96 -2.90 0.37
C ASN A 58 10.70 -2.38 1.62
N THR A 59 11.68 -1.49 1.48
CA THR A 59 12.42 -0.92 2.60
C THR A 59 12.58 0.59 2.45
N ALA A 60 12.42 1.32 3.55
CA ALA A 60 12.59 2.77 3.61
C ALA A 60 13.96 3.22 3.05
N ASP A 61 15.00 2.41 3.21
CA ASP A 61 16.36 2.71 2.73
C ASP A 61 16.50 2.65 1.20
N GLY A 62 15.73 1.78 0.54
CA GLY A 62 15.72 1.70 -0.92
C GLY A 62 15.13 2.98 -1.53
N ALA A 63 13.99 3.43 -0.99
CA ALA A 63 13.34 4.67 -1.43
C ALA A 63 14.23 5.89 -1.18
N LYS A 64 14.88 5.98 -0.01
CA LYS A 64 15.83 7.05 0.31
C LYS A 64 16.97 7.14 -0.71
N ARG A 65 17.61 6.01 -1.03
CA ARG A 65 18.72 5.97 -2.01
C ARG A 65 18.29 6.47 -3.38
N ARG A 66 17.08 6.11 -3.81
CA ARG A 66 16.52 6.57 -5.09
C ARG A 66 16.23 8.07 -5.08
N ILE A 67 15.70 8.60 -3.98
CA ILE A 67 15.48 10.05 -3.81
C ILE A 67 16.81 10.81 -3.87
N GLU A 68 17.85 10.34 -3.17
CA GLU A 68 19.17 10.96 -3.17
C GLU A 68 19.83 10.94 -4.56
N GLU A 69 19.65 9.86 -5.32
CA GLU A 69 20.09 9.78 -6.71
C GLU A 69 19.39 10.84 -7.58
N LEU A 70 18.07 11.00 -7.48
CA LEU A 70 17.32 12.00 -8.25
C LEU A 70 17.75 13.43 -7.90
N LEU A 71 17.90 13.72 -6.61
CA LEU A 71 18.40 15.01 -6.15
C LEU A 71 19.83 15.26 -6.65
N SER A 72 20.68 14.23 -6.73
CA SER A 72 22.03 14.36 -7.30
C SER A 72 22.02 14.73 -8.79
N ARG A 73 21.10 14.16 -9.57
CA ARG A 73 20.93 14.52 -10.99
C ARG A 73 20.53 15.99 -11.16
N GLU A 74 19.57 16.47 -10.37
CA GLU A 74 19.19 17.89 -10.33
C GLU A 74 20.37 18.76 -9.90
N ASN A 75 21.09 18.36 -8.84
CA ASN A 75 22.25 19.10 -8.37
C ASN A 75 23.34 19.25 -9.43
N ASN A 76 23.60 18.21 -10.21
CA ASN A 76 24.59 18.26 -11.29
C ASN A 76 24.18 19.28 -12.37
N PHE A 77 22.90 19.39 -12.71
CA PHE A 77 22.43 20.43 -13.63
C PHE A 77 22.57 21.83 -13.03
N ILE A 78 22.11 22.03 -11.80
CA ILE A 78 22.15 23.35 -11.15
C ILE A 78 23.58 23.84 -11.01
N MET A 79 24.49 22.99 -10.55
CA MET A 79 25.88 23.39 -10.30
C MET A 79 26.66 23.66 -11.59
N ASN A 80 26.33 22.99 -12.71
CA ASN A 80 27.06 23.17 -13.96
C ASN A 80 26.45 24.24 -14.88
N GLU A 81 25.12 24.40 -14.88
CA GLU A 81 24.41 25.23 -15.87
C GLU A 81 23.79 26.50 -15.27
N VAL A 82 23.54 26.52 -13.94
CA VAL A 82 22.77 27.60 -13.29
C VAL A 82 23.60 28.38 -12.27
N SER A 83 24.58 27.75 -11.63
CA SER A 83 25.36 28.35 -10.54
C SER A 83 26.12 29.63 -10.91
N SER A 84 26.47 29.79 -12.19
CA SER A 84 27.14 30.98 -12.72
C SER A 84 26.18 32.17 -12.95
N ASN A 85 24.87 31.96 -12.80
CA ASN A 85 23.88 33.01 -12.99
C ASN A 85 23.95 34.05 -11.87
N SER A 86 23.90 35.34 -12.21
CA SER A 86 23.96 36.42 -11.22
C SER A 86 22.80 36.45 -10.23
N LEU A 87 21.66 35.83 -10.57
CA LEU A 87 20.52 35.71 -9.67
C LEU A 87 20.62 34.48 -8.76
N PHE A 88 21.54 33.55 -9.02
CA PHE A 88 21.62 32.31 -8.25
C PHE A 88 22.06 32.59 -6.82
N SER A 89 21.32 32.03 -5.86
CA SER A 89 21.64 32.05 -4.45
C SER A 89 21.86 30.62 -3.97
N ILE A 90 23.11 30.30 -3.63
CA ILE A 90 23.48 28.99 -3.08
C ILE A 90 22.74 28.71 -1.76
N GLU A 91 22.46 29.75 -0.98
CA GLU A 91 21.73 29.63 0.28
C GLU A 91 20.26 29.26 0.05
N GLU A 92 19.58 29.94 -0.88
CA GLU A 92 18.20 29.59 -1.24
C GLU A 92 18.11 28.20 -1.87
N TYR A 93 19.11 27.83 -2.67
CA TYR A 93 19.21 26.50 -3.26
C TYR A 93 19.36 25.40 -2.23
N ASN A 94 20.29 25.54 -1.27
CA ASN A 94 20.46 24.55 -0.20
C ASN A 94 19.18 24.40 0.63
N LYS A 95 18.51 25.52 0.94
CA LYS A 95 17.23 25.50 1.66
C LYS A 95 16.12 24.79 0.87
N GLN A 96 16.08 24.98 -0.44
CA GLN A 96 15.15 24.30 -1.35
C GLN A 96 15.42 22.79 -1.43
N VAL A 97 16.69 22.38 -1.53
CA VAL A 97 17.08 20.97 -1.58
C VAL A 97 16.70 20.26 -0.29
N GLU A 98 16.98 20.86 0.87
CA GLU A 98 16.62 20.29 2.17
C GLU A 98 15.11 20.15 2.32
N ASN A 99 14.34 21.17 1.92
CA ASN A 99 12.88 21.13 1.95
C ASN A 99 12.32 20.01 1.04
N ASN A 100 12.87 19.83 -0.17
CA ASN A 100 12.49 18.73 -1.05
C ASN A 100 12.82 17.37 -0.43
N LYS A 101 14.03 17.23 0.12
CA LYS A 101 14.50 15.99 0.77
C LYS A 101 13.57 15.60 1.92
N GLN A 102 13.24 16.55 2.79
CA GLN A 102 12.30 16.35 3.88
C GLN A 102 10.90 15.93 3.36
N GLY A 103 10.34 16.65 2.38
CA GLY A 103 9.03 16.32 1.82
C GLY A 103 8.96 14.92 1.19
N TYR A 104 10.03 14.47 0.53
CA TYR A 104 10.11 13.10 0.02
C TYR A 104 10.15 12.06 1.14
N TYR A 105 10.91 12.31 2.21
CA TYR A 105 10.98 11.39 3.35
C TYR A 105 9.66 11.26 4.09
N GLU A 106 8.99 12.38 4.36
CA GLU A 106 7.65 12.40 4.96
C GLU A 106 6.65 11.60 4.10
N THR A 107 6.73 11.74 2.77
CA THR A 107 5.88 10.99 1.83
C THR A 107 6.14 9.49 1.90
N VAL A 108 7.42 9.08 1.90
CA VAL A 108 7.81 7.67 2.01
C VAL A 108 7.36 7.07 3.34
N GLU A 109 7.58 7.77 4.45
CA GLU A 109 7.18 7.33 5.78
C GLU A 109 5.66 7.16 5.89
N TYR A 110 4.91 8.14 5.38
CA TYR A 110 3.46 8.06 5.31
C TYR A 110 2.99 6.82 4.53
N HIS A 111 3.53 6.58 3.34
CA HIS A 111 3.15 5.41 2.53
C HIS A 111 3.50 4.10 3.23
N ASN A 112 4.68 3.99 3.85
CA ASN A 112 5.09 2.80 4.58
C ASN A 112 4.16 2.51 5.75
N LYS A 113 3.74 3.54 6.49
CA LYS A 113 2.75 3.40 7.57
C LYS A 113 1.42 2.84 7.05
N GLN A 114 0.91 3.40 5.95
CA GLN A 114 -0.35 2.94 5.35
C GLN A 114 -0.27 1.48 4.88
N ILE A 115 0.86 1.07 4.31
CA ILE A 115 1.11 -0.33 3.92
C ILE A 115 1.09 -1.24 5.15
N GLY A 116 1.79 -0.87 6.22
CA GLY A 116 1.84 -1.65 7.46
C GLY A 116 0.45 -1.81 8.11
N GLU A 117 -0.35 -0.75 8.12
CA GLU A 117 -1.74 -0.80 8.59
C GLU A 117 -2.61 -1.71 7.72
N GLN A 118 -2.47 -1.64 6.40
CA GLN A 118 -3.24 -2.46 5.47
C GLN A 118 -2.86 -3.95 5.55
N GLN A 119 -1.57 -4.26 5.69
CA GLN A 119 -1.08 -5.61 5.96
C GLN A 119 -1.63 -6.15 7.27
N SER A 120 -1.63 -5.34 8.34
CA SER A 120 -2.18 -5.73 9.64
C SER A 120 -3.68 -6.03 9.57
N LYS A 121 -4.45 -5.19 8.87
CA LYS A 121 -5.89 -5.42 8.62
C LYS A 121 -6.13 -6.70 7.82
N ASN A 122 -5.33 -6.96 6.79
CA ASN A 122 -5.43 -8.16 5.97
C ASN A 122 -5.12 -9.43 6.79
N LEU A 123 -4.05 -9.40 7.60
CA LEU A 123 -3.68 -10.51 8.48
C LEU A 123 -4.78 -10.80 9.50
N ALA A 124 -5.36 -9.76 10.11
CA ALA A 124 -6.49 -9.90 11.02
C ALA A 124 -7.72 -10.50 10.33
N ARG A 125 -7.97 -10.19 9.05
CA ARG A 125 -9.07 -10.77 8.28
C ARG A 125 -8.83 -12.25 7.98
N ILE A 126 -7.63 -12.61 7.56
CA ILE A 126 -7.23 -14.02 7.32
C ILE A 126 -7.35 -14.82 8.61
N GLN A 127 -6.90 -14.27 9.75
CA GLN A 127 -7.04 -14.94 11.04
C GLN A 127 -8.51 -15.18 11.39
N LYS A 128 -9.39 -14.17 11.22
CA LYS A 128 -10.83 -14.34 11.45
C LYS A 128 -11.47 -15.40 10.53
N GLU A 129 -11.02 -15.49 9.28
CA GLU A 129 -11.48 -16.53 8.35
C GLU A 129 -11.02 -17.93 8.79
N ASN A 130 -9.76 -18.06 9.22
CA ASN A 130 -9.23 -19.30 9.78
C ASN A 130 -9.95 -19.71 11.08
N ASP A 131 -10.25 -18.76 11.96
CA ASP A 131 -11.00 -19.01 13.20
C ASP A 131 -12.44 -19.46 12.91
N LYS A 132 -13.10 -18.87 11.90
CA LYS A 132 -14.42 -19.34 11.45
C LYS A 132 -14.35 -20.77 10.92
N GLN A 133 -13.29 -21.11 10.18
CA GLN A 133 -13.09 -22.45 9.63
C GLN A 133 -12.78 -23.49 10.73
N SER A 134 -12.06 -23.10 11.78
CA SER A 134 -11.73 -23.97 12.91
C SER A 134 -12.93 -24.21 13.85
N CYS A 135 -13.87 -23.27 13.89
CA CYS A 135 -15.14 -23.38 14.63
C CYS A 135 -16.20 -24.24 13.92
N ILE A 136 -15.92 -24.78 12.73
CA ILE A 136 -16.80 -25.75 12.07
C ILE A 136 -16.67 -27.07 12.83
N PRO A 137 -17.74 -27.58 13.47
CA PRO A 137 -17.68 -28.84 14.18
C PRO A 137 -17.26 -29.95 13.20
N LYS A 138 -16.44 -30.89 13.68
CA LYS A 138 -16.01 -32.07 12.92
C LYS A 138 -16.61 -33.32 13.54
N CYS A 139 -16.84 -34.33 12.71
CA CYS A 139 -17.34 -35.60 13.20
C CYS A 139 -16.25 -36.26 14.05
N PRO A 140 -16.51 -36.61 15.33
CA PRO A 140 -15.49 -37.20 16.19
C PRO A 140 -15.08 -38.62 15.75
N ILE A 141 -15.85 -39.25 14.86
CA ILE A 141 -15.60 -40.61 14.36
C ILE A 141 -14.74 -40.61 13.09
N CYS A 142 -14.95 -39.65 12.17
CA CYS A 142 -14.30 -39.67 10.86
C CYS A 142 -13.67 -38.33 10.42
N GLY A 143 -13.73 -37.29 11.26
CA GLY A 143 -13.16 -35.96 10.98
C GLY A 143 -13.90 -35.12 9.94
N SER A 144 -14.96 -35.65 9.31
CA SER A 144 -15.72 -34.93 8.27
C SER A 144 -16.39 -33.67 8.82
N THR A 145 -16.33 -32.58 8.04
CA THR A 145 -17.07 -31.33 8.28
C THR A 145 -18.49 -31.36 7.66
N ASN A 146 -18.84 -32.40 6.90
CA ASN A 146 -20.18 -32.58 6.35
C ASN A 146 -21.13 -33.03 7.45
N ILE A 147 -21.64 -32.08 8.22
CA ILE A 147 -22.49 -32.30 9.38
C ILE A 147 -23.79 -31.51 9.21
N LYS A 148 -24.92 -32.16 9.50
CA LYS A 148 -26.24 -31.55 9.50
C LYS A 148 -26.78 -31.51 10.92
N LYS A 149 -27.32 -30.36 11.34
CA LYS A 149 -28.02 -30.24 12.62
C LYS A 149 -29.27 -31.12 12.57
N ILE A 150 -29.48 -31.93 13.60
CA ILE A 150 -30.68 -32.76 13.71
C ILE A 150 -31.83 -31.82 14.05
N ALA A 151 -32.75 -31.61 13.10
CA ALA A 151 -33.87 -30.69 13.29
C ALA A 151 -34.79 -31.18 14.43
N MET A 152 -35.31 -30.23 15.21
CA MET A 152 -36.27 -30.48 16.29
C MET A 152 -37.51 -31.24 15.80
N THR A 153 -37.93 -30.99 14.56
CA THR A 153 -39.07 -31.67 13.91
C THR A 153 -38.81 -33.16 13.69
N THR A 154 -37.59 -33.56 13.32
CA THR A 154 -37.23 -34.98 13.14
C THR A 154 -37.25 -35.73 14.47
N ARG A 155 -36.89 -35.07 15.58
CA ARG A 155 -37.00 -35.63 16.93
C ARG A 155 -38.46 -35.81 17.33
N ALA A 156 -39.28 -34.77 17.15
CA ALA A 156 -40.70 -34.80 17.48
C ALA A 156 -41.47 -35.89 16.71
N VAL A 157 -41.19 -36.07 15.41
CA VAL A 157 -41.82 -37.13 14.59
C VAL A 157 -41.47 -38.52 15.13
N LYS A 158 -40.21 -38.79 15.47
CA LYS A 158 -39.80 -40.09 15.99
C LYS A 158 -40.37 -40.41 17.37
N THR A 159 -40.45 -39.39 18.23
CA THR A 159 -41.11 -39.51 19.54
C THR A 159 -42.60 -39.75 19.39
N ALA A 160 -43.26 -39.10 18.41
CA ALA A 160 -44.67 -39.32 18.12
C ALA A 160 -44.95 -40.71 17.54
N THR A 161 -44.06 -41.28 16.71
CA THR A 161 -44.27 -42.59 16.08
C THR A 161 -43.86 -43.79 16.92
N PHE A 162 -42.83 -43.66 17.77
CA PHE A 162 -42.25 -44.79 18.53
C PHE A 162 -42.23 -44.57 20.04
N GLY A 163 -42.93 -43.55 20.55
CA GLY A 163 -42.98 -43.23 21.97
C GLY A 163 -41.60 -42.97 22.57
N ILE A 164 -41.41 -43.42 23.82
CA ILE A 164 -40.18 -43.19 24.60
C ILE A 164 -38.96 -43.82 23.91
N VAL A 165 -39.12 -44.96 23.24
CA VAL A 165 -38.05 -45.69 22.53
C VAL A 165 -37.52 -44.85 21.35
N GLY A 166 -38.40 -44.15 20.63
CA GLY A 166 -38.01 -43.25 19.54
C GLY A 166 -37.24 -42.01 20.00
N ALA A 167 -37.31 -41.66 21.29
CA ALA A 167 -36.60 -40.52 21.86
C ALA A 167 -35.16 -40.85 22.29
N VAL A 168 -34.83 -42.13 22.58
CA VAL A 168 -33.53 -42.52 23.14
C VAL A 168 -32.40 -42.43 22.11
N ASP A 169 -32.65 -42.78 20.86
CA ASP A 169 -31.61 -42.85 19.81
C ASP A 169 -30.93 -41.51 19.52
N ASP A 170 -31.69 -40.42 19.64
CA ASP A 170 -31.28 -39.05 19.35
C ASP A 170 -31.19 -38.18 20.63
N ALA A 171 -31.37 -38.78 21.82
CA ALA A 171 -31.28 -38.08 23.11
C ALA A 171 -29.88 -37.47 23.29
N GLY A 172 -29.82 -36.16 23.50
CA GLY A 172 -28.58 -35.40 23.69
C GLY A 172 -27.76 -35.10 22.41
N LYS A 173 -28.01 -35.78 21.29
CA LYS A 173 -27.18 -35.67 20.06
C LYS A 173 -27.64 -34.55 19.16
N THR A 174 -26.80 -33.55 18.90
CA THR A 174 -27.19 -32.32 18.20
C THR A 174 -26.99 -32.39 16.69
N TYR A 175 -26.10 -33.25 16.22
CA TYR A 175 -25.57 -33.28 14.87
C TYR A 175 -25.54 -34.70 14.28
N LYS A 176 -25.68 -34.80 12.95
CA LYS A 176 -25.49 -36.03 12.18
C LYS A 176 -24.43 -35.81 11.10
N CYS A 177 -23.43 -36.69 11.04
CA CYS A 177 -22.45 -36.70 9.97
C CYS A 177 -23.08 -37.24 8.67
N GLY A 178 -22.95 -36.50 7.58
CA GLY A 178 -23.38 -36.91 6.24
C GLY A 178 -22.45 -37.91 5.56
N ASN A 179 -21.21 -38.07 6.05
CA ASN A 179 -20.23 -38.99 5.48
C ASN A 179 -20.31 -40.40 6.10
N CYS A 180 -20.15 -40.53 7.42
CA CYS A 180 -20.20 -41.83 8.10
C CYS A 180 -21.56 -42.14 8.77
N GLY A 181 -22.51 -41.20 8.75
CA GLY A 181 -23.84 -41.40 9.33
C GLY A 181 -23.95 -41.29 10.85
N SER A 182 -22.82 -41.14 11.56
CA SER A 182 -22.80 -41.05 13.02
C SER A 182 -23.54 -39.82 13.54
N LYS A 183 -24.12 -39.92 14.74
CA LYS A 183 -24.83 -38.83 15.41
C LYS A 183 -24.17 -38.52 16.75
N PHE A 184 -23.96 -37.25 17.06
CA PHE A 184 -23.26 -36.77 18.26
C PHE A 184 -23.76 -35.39 18.68
#